data_AF-A0A5F1Z828-F1
#
_entry.id   AF-A0A5F1Z828-F1
#
_cell.length_a   1.000
_cell.length_b   1.000
_cell.length_c   1.000
_cell.angle_alpha   90.00
_cell.angle_beta   90.00
_cell.angle_gamma   90.00
#
_symmetry.space_group_name_H-M   'P 1'
#
loop_
_entity.id
_entity.type
_entity.pdbx_description
1 polymer ?
#
loop_
_entity_poly.entity_id
_entity_poly.type
_entity_poly.pdbx_seq_one_letter_code
_entity_poly.pdbx_strand_id
1 'polypeptide(L)'
;MKLTLKLKTIDDIERELSIIVACEKKQKADVTLTQVYDFLAESIELSIQRIGVASKRSTVNKLLGKYKFAKLISKGAYTKASQIPGFPSKDLGDTESALLRLKTSLTAFKLHSGPFAEHSVFGELDKKQWERIHGILAMFLFGYIQLYGDEKLRFAKERELKKEKAFADKKHHHHHQQQKKKDDHDTKPSGHNNRKWKNKKKTHHKGNKNQGGGSR
;
A
#
# COMPACT_ATOMS: atom_id res chain seq x y z
N MET A 1 -19.38 1.78 9.28
CA MET A 1 -18.07 2.47 9.33
C MET A 1 -17.61 2.74 7.90
N LYS A 2 -17.41 4.00 7.49
CA LYS A 2 -16.75 4.30 6.21
C LYS A 2 -15.27 3.96 6.37
N LEU A 3 -14.82 2.84 5.81
CA LEU A 3 -13.40 2.59 5.58
C LEU A 3 -12.88 3.74 4.72
N THR A 4 -12.22 4.71 5.35
CA THR A 4 -11.48 5.73 4.62
C THR A 4 -10.24 5.06 4.08
N LEU A 5 -10.37 4.44 2.90
CA LEU A 5 -9.24 4.00 2.10
C LEU A 5 -8.24 5.14 2.05
N LYS A 6 -7.06 4.94 2.64
CA LYS A 6 -5.95 5.87 2.55
C LYS A 6 -4.92 5.27 1.62
N LEU A 7 -5.07 5.52 0.32
CA LEU A 7 -4.07 5.18 -0.68
C LEU A 7 -2.91 6.18 -0.53
N LYS A 8 -1.71 5.68 -0.20
CA LYS A 8 -0.51 6.50 0.04
C LYS A 8 0.60 6.23 -0.97
N THR A 9 0.64 5.01 -1.50
CA THR A 9 1.66 4.49 -2.42
C THR A 9 1.02 3.99 -3.70
N ILE A 10 1.81 3.81 -4.76
CA ILE A 10 1.31 3.21 -6.01
C ILE A 10 0.82 1.78 -5.77
N ASP A 11 1.48 1.02 -4.89
CA ASP A 11 1.04 -0.32 -4.54
C ASP A 11 -0.34 -0.32 -3.87
N ASP A 12 -0.69 0.72 -3.10
CA ASP A 12 -2.04 0.85 -2.54
C ASP A 12 -3.08 1.03 -3.65
N ILE A 13 -2.77 1.84 -4.66
CA ILE A 13 -3.65 2.10 -5.81
C ILE A 13 -3.82 0.81 -6.62
N GLU A 14 -2.75 0.08 -6.92
CA GLU A 14 -2.79 -1.20 -7.64
C GLU A 14 -3.65 -2.23 -6.91
N ARG A 15 -3.56 -2.31 -5.58
CA ARG A 15 -4.38 -3.23 -4.78
C ARG A 15 -5.86 -2.85 -4.83
N GLU A 16 -6.20 -1.56 -4.68
CA GLU A 16 -7.59 -1.13 -4.76
C GLU A 16 -8.14 -1.31 -6.18
N LEU A 17 -7.35 -1.01 -7.21
CA LEU A 17 -7.72 -1.25 -8.61
C LEU A 17 -8.00 -2.74 -8.86
N SER A 18 -7.18 -3.64 -8.31
CA SER A 18 -7.38 -5.08 -8.44
C SER A 18 -8.69 -5.55 -7.80
N ILE A 19 -9.10 -4.93 -6.70
CA ILE A 19 -10.41 -5.18 -6.07
C ILE A 19 -11.53 -4.68 -6.98
N ILE A 20 -11.43 -3.44 -7.47
CA ILE A 20 -12.42 -2.82 -8.36
C ILE A 20 -12.62 -3.63 -9.64
N VAL A 21 -11.53 -4.12 -10.24
CA VAL A 21 -11.59 -4.92 -11.47
C VAL A 21 -12.29 -6.25 -11.21
N ALA A 22 -11.99 -6.92 -10.10
CA ALA A 22 -12.53 -8.24 -9.77
C ALA A 22 -13.98 -8.22 -9.28
N CYS A 23 -14.46 -7.08 -8.79
CA CYS A 23 -15.83 -6.94 -8.28
C CYS A 23 -16.80 -6.55 -9.39
N GLU A 24 -18.06 -6.97 -9.20
CA GLU A 24 -19.18 -6.39 -9.91
C GLU A 24 -19.30 -4.91 -9.51
N LYS A 25 -19.42 -4.04 -10.51
CA LYS A 25 -19.30 -2.59 -10.34
C LYS A 25 -20.33 -1.85 -11.19
N LYS A 26 -20.77 -0.71 -10.67
CA LYS A 26 -21.54 0.28 -11.41
C LYS A 26 -20.96 1.66 -11.15
N GLN A 27 -20.92 2.45 -12.21
CA GLN A 27 -20.53 3.84 -12.12
C GLN A 27 -21.60 4.66 -11.38
N LYS A 28 -21.17 5.50 -10.44
CA LYS A 28 -22.01 6.51 -9.83
C LYS A 28 -21.97 7.78 -10.68
N ALA A 29 -23.14 8.37 -10.94
CA ALA A 29 -23.28 9.65 -11.63
C ALA A 29 -22.81 9.66 -13.10
N ASP A 30 -22.56 10.85 -13.62
CA ASP A 30 -22.26 11.15 -15.04
C ASP A 30 -20.80 10.90 -15.45
N VAL A 31 -20.05 10.13 -14.65
CA VAL A 31 -18.64 9.80 -14.91
C VAL A 31 -18.52 8.32 -15.22
N THR A 32 -17.92 7.99 -16.37
CA THR A 32 -17.72 6.61 -16.81
C THR A 32 -16.42 6.01 -16.27
N LEU A 33 -16.33 4.67 -16.30
CA LEU A 33 -15.10 3.96 -15.90
C LEU A 33 -13.91 4.36 -16.77
N THR A 34 -14.14 4.54 -18.08
CA THR A 34 -13.13 5.03 -19.03
C THR A 34 -12.55 6.37 -18.56
N GLN A 35 -13.41 7.35 -18.23
CA GLN A 35 -12.98 8.66 -17.74
C GLN A 35 -12.17 8.57 -16.43
N VAL A 36 -12.55 7.69 -15.51
CA VAL A 36 -11.79 7.47 -14.26
C VAL A 36 -10.41 6.89 -14.54
N TYR A 37 -10.32 5.84 -15.36
CA TYR A 37 -9.06 5.17 -15.64
C TYR A 37 -8.12 6.03 -16.48
N ASP A 38 -8.62 6.65 -17.54
CA ASP A 38 -7.81 7.51 -18.40
C ASP A 38 -7.27 8.72 -17.66
N PHE A 39 -8.11 9.41 -16.87
CA PHE A 39 -7.66 10.60 -16.16
C PHE A 39 -6.57 10.26 -15.13
N LEU A 40 -6.71 9.14 -14.42
CA LEU A 40 -5.67 8.70 -13.48
C LEU A 40 -4.40 8.26 -14.21
N ALA A 41 -4.52 7.54 -15.33
CA ALA A 41 -3.39 7.11 -16.13
C ALA A 41 -2.61 8.32 -16.68
N GLU A 42 -3.30 9.29 -17.27
CA GLU A 42 -2.73 10.53 -17.79
C GLU A 42 -2.02 11.32 -16.68
N SER A 43 -2.64 11.47 -15.51
CA SER A 43 -1.98 12.13 -14.37
C SER A 43 -0.65 11.46 -14.01
N ILE A 44 -0.60 10.13 -14.00
CA ILE A 44 0.61 9.37 -13.68
C ILE A 44 1.65 9.52 -14.80
N GLU A 45 1.24 9.43 -16.06
CA GLU A 45 2.12 9.61 -17.22
C GLU A 45 2.77 11.00 -17.22
N LEU A 46 1.98 12.05 -17.00
CA LEU A 46 2.49 13.42 -16.93
C LEU A 46 3.48 13.63 -15.78
N SER A 47 3.37 12.86 -14.69
CA SER A 47 4.33 12.95 -13.58
C SER A 47 5.73 12.43 -13.96
N ILE A 48 5.82 11.48 -14.90
CA ILE A 48 7.08 10.88 -15.35
C ILE A 48 7.58 11.47 -16.67
N GLN A 49 6.70 12.03 -17.49
CA GLN A 49 7.04 12.69 -18.76
C GLN A 49 7.49 14.14 -18.52
N ARG A 50 8.75 14.45 -18.85
CA ARG A 50 9.29 15.83 -18.75
C ARG A 50 8.94 16.74 -19.94
N ILE A 51 7.89 16.43 -20.71
CA ILE A 51 7.60 17.15 -21.95
C ILE A 51 7.11 18.58 -21.61
N GLY A 52 7.91 19.58 -21.99
CA GLY A 52 7.47 20.97 -22.18
C GLY A 52 7.43 21.91 -20.97
N VAL A 53 7.69 21.47 -19.73
CA VAL A 53 7.49 22.33 -18.55
C VAL A 53 8.80 22.87 -17.97
N ALA A 54 9.51 23.68 -18.76
CA ALA A 54 10.39 24.70 -18.20
C ALA A 54 9.55 25.95 -17.90
N SER A 55 8.59 25.83 -16.96
CA SER A 55 7.80 26.99 -16.56
C SER A 55 8.69 27.91 -15.72
N LYS A 56 9.04 29.08 -16.25
CA LYS A 56 9.67 30.18 -15.49
C LYS A 56 8.68 30.70 -14.44
N ARG A 57 8.43 29.94 -13.36
CA ARG A 57 7.59 30.40 -12.25
C ARG A 57 8.37 31.36 -11.38
N SER A 58 7.76 32.50 -11.06
CA SER A 58 8.27 33.43 -10.06
C SER A 58 8.40 32.75 -8.69
N THR A 59 9.30 33.26 -7.84
CA THR A 59 9.54 32.74 -6.48
C THR A 59 8.26 32.71 -5.63
N VAL A 60 7.37 33.70 -5.83
CA VAL A 60 6.05 33.78 -5.17
C VAL A 60 5.16 32.60 -5.56
N ASN A 61 5.12 32.24 -6.85
CA ASN A 61 4.33 31.11 -7.33
C ASN A 61 4.85 29.77 -6.79
N LYS A 62 6.17 29.63 -6.61
CA LYS A 62 6.78 28.44 -5.99
C LYS A 62 6.37 28.30 -4.51
N LEU A 63 6.38 29.40 -3.76
CA LEU A 63 5.92 29.41 -2.35
C LEU A 63 4.44 29.06 -2.23
N LEU A 64 3.59 29.65 -3.09
CA LEU A 64 2.17 29.35 -3.12
C LEU A 64 1.88 27.89 -3.49
N GLY A 65 2.65 27.31 -4.41
CA GLY A 65 2.58 25.89 -4.78
C GLY A 65 2.87 24.96 -3.60
N LYS A 66 3.94 25.23 -2.84
CA LYS A 66 4.29 24.47 -1.62
C LYS A 66 3.20 24.56 -0.55
N TYR A 67 2.61 25.74 -0.35
CA TYR A 67 1.48 25.91 0.58
C TYR A 67 0.25 25.11 0.13
N LYS A 68 -0.12 25.18 -1.16
CA LYS A 68 -1.24 24.41 -1.71
C LYS A 68 -1.01 22.91 -1.59
N PHE A 69 0.22 22.45 -1.82
CA PHE A 69 0.61 21.05 -1.60
C PHE A 69 0.42 20.65 -0.13
N ALA A 70 1.00 21.39 0.81
CA ALA A 70 0.87 21.11 2.25
C ALA A 70 -0.60 21.07 2.70
N LYS A 71 -1.43 21.99 2.19
CA LYS A 71 -2.88 22.01 2.43
C LYS A 71 -3.57 20.77 1.88
N LEU A 72 -3.24 20.33 0.66
CA LEU A 72 -3.79 19.10 0.08
C LEU A 72 -3.39 17.88 0.89
N ILE A 73 -2.11 17.75 1.26
CA ILE A 73 -1.62 16.60 2.04
C ILE A 73 -2.26 16.55 3.43
N SER A 74 -2.43 17.70 4.08
CA SER A 74 -3.10 17.82 5.38
C SER A 74 -4.57 17.41 5.30
N LYS A 75 -5.30 17.89 4.28
CA LYS A 75 -6.70 17.50 4.06
C LYS A 75 -6.82 16.02 3.65
N GLY A 76 -5.88 15.53 2.85
CA GLY A 76 -5.80 14.16 2.37
C GLY A 76 -6.90 13.74 1.40
N ALA A 77 -7.71 14.67 0.87
CA ALA A 77 -8.82 14.36 -0.02
C ALA A 77 -9.24 15.56 -0.89
N TYR A 78 -9.60 15.28 -2.15
CA TYR A 78 -10.50 16.14 -2.91
C TYR A 78 -11.94 15.90 -2.46
N THR A 79 -12.78 16.93 -2.57
CA THR A 79 -14.20 16.89 -2.18
C THR A 79 -15.14 17.22 -3.34
N LYS A 80 -14.64 17.87 -4.39
CA LYS A 80 -15.42 18.25 -5.57
C LYS A 80 -14.55 18.08 -6.83
N ALA A 81 -15.18 17.68 -7.94
CA ALA A 81 -14.52 17.53 -9.24
C ALA A 81 -13.86 18.84 -9.70
N SER A 82 -14.48 19.99 -9.42
CA SER A 82 -13.94 21.32 -9.76
C SER A 82 -12.58 21.66 -9.12
N GLN A 83 -12.11 20.85 -8.16
CA GLN A 83 -10.77 20.98 -7.58
C GLN A 83 -9.68 20.31 -8.42
N ILE A 84 -10.07 19.52 -9.42
CA ILE A 84 -9.20 18.73 -10.29
C ILE A 84 -9.35 19.30 -11.70
N PRO A 85 -8.40 20.12 -12.17
CA PRO A 85 -8.45 20.70 -13.50
C PRO A 85 -8.56 19.62 -14.58
N GLY A 86 -9.49 19.79 -15.52
CA GLY A 86 -9.68 18.87 -16.65
C GLY A 86 -10.51 17.61 -16.37
N PHE A 87 -11.03 17.42 -15.15
CA PHE A 87 -11.89 16.29 -14.81
C PHE A 87 -13.39 16.67 -14.77
N PRO A 88 -14.30 15.85 -15.32
CA PRO A 88 -14.05 14.63 -16.10
C PRO A 88 -13.51 14.94 -17.50
N SER A 89 -12.66 14.06 -18.02
CA SER A 89 -12.13 14.13 -19.38
C SER A 89 -13.19 13.71 -20.41
N LYS A 90 -12.90 13.87 -21.71
CA LYS A 90 -13.75 13.32 -22.76
C LYS A 90 -13.79 11.78 -22.65
N ASP A 91 -14.98 11.20 -22.70
CA ASP A 91 -15.11 9.74 -22.73
C ASP A 91 -14.76 9.19 -24.13
N LEU A 92 -13.79 8.26 -24.17
CA LEU A 92 -13.35 7.59 -25.39
C LEU A 92 -14.05 6.23 -25.61
N GLY A 93 -14.86 5.78 -24.65
CA GLY A 93 -15.72 4.60 -24.77
C GLY A 93 -15.05 3.23 -24.56
N ASP A 94 -13.72 3.14 -24.60
CA ASP A 94 -13.01 1.86 -24.42
C ASP A 94 -12.43 1.71 -23.00
N THR A 95 -13.25 1.14 -22.12
CA THR A 95 -12.88 0.93 -20.71
C THR A 95 -11.73 -0.06 -20.53
N GLU A 96 -11.62 -1.10 -21.37
CA GLU A 96 -10.56 -2.10 -21.25
C GLU A 96 -9.21 -1.53 -21.66
N SER A 97 -9.17 -0.76 -22.74
CA SER A 97 -7.96 -0.02 -23.14
C SER A 97 -7.56 1.01 -22.09
N ALA A 98 -8.51 1.76 -21.51
CA ALA A 98 -8.22 2.71 -20.44
C ALA A 98 -7.69 2.01 -19.16
N LEU A 99 -8.23 0.84 -18.82
CA LEU A 99 -7.74 0.03 -17.70
C LEU A 99 -6.31 -0.48 -17.96
N LEU A 100 -6.03 -0.97 -19.17
CA LEU A 100 -4.70 -1.42 -19.57
C LEU A 100 -3.69 -0.26 -19.49
N ARG A 101 -4.07 0.92 -19.98
CA ARG A 101 -3.27 2.14 -19.88
C ARG A 101 -2.96 2.47 -18.42
N LEU A 102 -3.96 2.49 -17.54
CA LEU A 102 -3.75 2.73 -16.12
C LEU A 102 -2.77 1.74 -15.48
N LYS A 103 -2.92 0.44 -15.73
CA LYS A 103 -1.97 -0.59 -15.23
C LYS A 103 -0.54 -0.35 -15.73
N THR A 104 -0.42 0.04 -17.00
CA THR A 104 0.87 0.34 -17.62
C THR A 104 1.52 1.56 -16.98
N SER A 105 0.75 2.62 -16.75
CA SER A 105 1.22 3.88 -16.14
C SER A 105 1.63 3.69 -14.68
N LEU A 106 0.89 2.88 -13.91
CA LEU A 106 1.28 2.47 -12.54
C LEU A 106 2.63 1.74 -12.55
N THR A 107 2.80 0.78 -13.46
CA THR A 107 4.05 0.04 -13.62
C THR A 107 5.20 0.96 -14.02
N ALA A 108 4.98 1.84 -15.01
CA ALA A 108 5.96 2.81 -15.47
C ALA A 108 6.42 3.73 -14.35
N PHE A 109 5.51 4.24 -13.52
CA PHE A 109 5.86 5.06 -12.36
C PHE A 109 6.73 4.32 -11.35
N LYS A 110 6.42 3.05 -11.06
CA LYS A 110 7.21 2.22 -10.13
C LYS A 110 8.65 2.07 -10.63
N LEU A 111 8.79 1.74 -11.91
CA LEU A 111 10.07 1.52 -12.58
C LEU A 111 10.83 2.83 -12.86
N HIS A 112 10.16 3.97 -12.84
CA HIS A 112 10.79 5.27 -13.06
C HIS A 112 11.83 5.58 -11.97
N SER A 113 13.07 5.71 -12.41
CA SER A 113 14.24 6.11 -11.63
C SER A 113 14.80 7.46 -12.04
N GLY A 114 14.26 8.06 -13.12
CA GLY A 114 14.65 9.37 -13.60
C GLY A 114 14.03 10.52 -12.80
N PRO A 115 14.38 11.77 -13.15
CA PRO A 115 13.73 12.94 -12.58
C PRO A 115 12.24 12.97 -12.93
N PHE A 116 11.42 13.43 -11.99
CA PHE A 116 9.98 13.63 -12.19
C PHE A 116 9.69 15.00 -12.82
N ALA A 117 8.51 15.11 -13.43
CA ALA A 117 8.02 16.37 -13.97
C ALA A 117 7.65 17.35 -12.85
N GLU A 118 7.68 18.65 -13.17
CA GLU A 118 7.20 19.69 -12.28
C GLU A 118 5.66 19.70 -12.29
N HIS A 119 5.03 19.60 -11.11
CA HIS A 119 3.58 19.67 -11.01
C HIS A 119 3.08 21.09 -11.32
N SER A 120 2.10 21.24 -12.21
CA SER A 120 1.54 22.53 -12.67
C SER A 120 1.17 23.51 -11.54
N VAL A 121 0.55 23.00 -10.47
CA VAL A 121 0.21 23.77 -9.26
C VAL A 121 1.28 23.74 -8.17
N PHE A 122 1.82 22.56 -7.82
CA PHE A 122 2.64 22.38 -6.62
C PHE A 122 4.13 22.64 -6.81
N GLY A 123 4.60 22.68 -8.05
CA GLY A 123 6.01 22.85 -8.37
C GLY A 123 6.76 21.52 -8.38
N GLU A 124 8.06 21.58 -8.09
CA GLU A 124 8.92 20.40 -8.01
C GLU A 124 8.48 19.48 -6.87
N LEU A 125 8.40 18.18 -7.18
CA LEU A 125 8.01 17.14 -6.25
C LEU A 125 8.93 15.93 -6.40
N ASP A 126 9.26 15.29 -5.28
CA ASP A 126 9.93 14.01 -5.28
C ASP A 126 8.95 12.85 -5.58
N LYS A 127 9.50 11.63 -5.76
CA LYS A 127 8.72 10.42 -6.02
C LYS A 127 7.63 10.19 -4.96
N LYS A 128 7.96 10.31 -3.66
CA LYS A 128 7.02 10.05 -2.56
C LYS A 128 5.90 11.08 -2.52
N GLN A 129 6.20 12.33 -2.84
CA GLN A 129 5.20 13.39 -2.95
C GLN A 129 4.25 13.16 -4.13
N TRP A 130 4.78 12.72 -5.28
CA TRP A 130 3.97 12.30 -6.42
C TRP A 130 3.08 11.11 -6.10
N GLU A 131 3.61 10.07 -5.45
CA GLU A 131 2.82 8.93 -4.97
C GLU A 131 1.65 9.37 -4.09
N ARG A 132 1.92 10.33 -3.20
CA ARG A 132 0.89 10.84 -2.28
C ARG A 132 -0.22 11.56 -3.04
N ILE A 133 0.10 12.35 -4.06
CA ILE A 133 -0.88 13.03 -4.90
C ILE A 133 -1.69 12.01 -5.69
N HIS A 134 -1.04 11.04 -6.34
CA HIS A 134 -1.74 9.98 -7.08
C HIS A 134 -2.66 9.17 -6.17
N GLY A 135 -2.23 8.88 -4.94
CA GLY A 135 -3.08 8.21 -3.95
C GLY A 135 -4.32 9.02 -3.60
N ILE A 136 -4.18 10.33 -3.35
CA ILE A 136 -5.32 11.23 -3.06
C ILE A 136 -6.26 11.34 -4.27
N LEU A 137 -5.70 11.45 -5.47
CA LEU A 137 -6.47 11.50 -6.72
C LEU A 137 -7.22 10.19 -6.94
N ALA A 138 -6.54 9.05 -6.86
CA ALA A 138 -7.13 7.72 -7.01
C ALA A 138 -8.26 7.48 -6.00
N MET A 139 -8.09 7.88 -4.73
CA MET A 139 -9.15 7.80 -3.72
C MET A 139 -10.40 8.58 -4.13
N PHE A 140 -10.23 9.77 -4.68
CA PHE A 140 -11.35 10.59 -5.14
C PHE A 140 -12.04 9.96 -6.36
N LEU A 141 -11.25 9.55 -7.36
CA LEU A 141 -11.76 8.98 -8.60
C LEU A 141 -12.43 7.62 -8.40
N PHE A 142 -11.83 6.73 -7.61
CA PHE A 142 -12.45 5.44 -7.26
C PHE A 142 -13.73 5.62 -6.44
N GLY A 143 -13.93 6.78 -5.79
CA GLY A 143 -15.18 7.14 -5.15
C GLY A 143 -16.40 7.22 -6.11
N TYR A 144 -16.16 7.37 -7.42
CA TYR A 144 -17.19 7.29 -8.46
C TYR A 144 -17.56 5.85 -8.83
N ILE A 145 -16.85 4.85 -8.33
CA ILE A 145 -17.12 3.44 -8.63
C ILE A 145 -17.83 2.82 -7.44
N GLN A 146 -19.07 2.38 -7.64
CA GLN A 146 -19.80 1.59 -6.66
C GLN A 146 -19.53 0.11 -6.89
N LEU A 147 -19.07 -0.60 -5.86
CA LEU A 147 -18.96 -2.05 -5.89
C LEU A 147 -20.24 -2.66 -5.31
N TYR A 148 -20.71 -3.77 -5.89
CA TYR A 148 -21.83 -4.55 -5.37
C TYR A 148 -21.31 -5.79 -4.61
N GLY A 149 -22.00 -6.18 -3.52
CA GLY A 149 -21.63 -7.33 -2.68
C GLY A 149 -20.61 -7.05 -1.55
N ASP A 150 -20.51 -5.79 -1.13
CA ASP A 150 -19.31 -5.10 -0.59
C ASP A 150 -18.69 -5.62 0.74
N GLU A 151 -19.39 -6.30 1.65
CA GLU A 151 -18.74 -6.73 2.91
C GLU A 151 -18.03 -8.08 2.78
N LYS A 152 -18.74 -9.13 2.36
CA LYS A 152 -18.20 -10.50 2.40
C LYS A 152 -17.03 -10.73 1.45
N LEU A 153 -17.02 -10.10 0.27
CA LEU A 153 -15.95 -10.29 -0.70
C LEU A 153 -14.68 -9.52 -0.33
N ARG A 154 -14.82 -8.28 0.18
CA ARG A 154 -13.68 -7.52 0.75
C ARG A 154 -13.05 -8.26 1.92
N PHE A 155 -13.86 -8.77 2.86
CA PHE A 155 -13.34 -9.57 3.96
C PHE A 155 -12.74 -10.91 3.50
N ALA A 156 -13.33 -11.57 2.50
CA ALA A 156 -12.80 -12.83 1.97
C ALA A 156 -11.44 -12.62 1.29
N LYS A 157 -11.31 -11.61 0.42
CA LYS A 157 -10.04 -11.29 -0.24
C LYS A 157 -9.01 -10.72 0.71
N GLU A 158 -9.37 -9.86 1.65
CA GLU A 158 -8.45 -9.40 2.69
C GLU A 158 -7.92 -10.57 3.53
N ARG A 159 -8.79 -11.56 3.82
CA ARG A 159 -8.39 -12.80 4.50
C ARG A 159 -7.48 -13.67 3.65
N GLU A 160 -7.71 -13.78 2.34
CA GLU A 160 -6.80 -14.50 1.43
C GLU A 160 -5.46 -13.81 1.30
N LEU A 161 -5.43 -12.50 1.14
CA LEU A 161 -4.20 -11.70 1.03
C LEU A 161 -3.39 -11.75 2.33
N LYS A 162 -4.06 -11.77 3.49
CA LYS A 162 -3.42 -11.99 4.80
C LYS A 162 -2.88 -13.41 4.94
N LYS A 163 -3.56 -14.43 4.38
CA LYS A 163 -3.06 -15.81 4.33
C LYS A 163 -1.85 -15.93 3.42
N GLU A 164 -1.86 -15.33 2.23
CA GLU A 164 -0.73 -15.32 1.31
C GLU A 164 0.49 -14.64 1.94
N LYS A 165 0.28 -13.49 2.59
CA LYS A 165 1.34 -12.77 3.31
C LYS A 165 1.88 -13.59 4.48
N ALA A 166 1.00 -14.20 5.29
CA ALA A 166 1.42 -15.08 6.38
C ALA A 166 2.14 -16.34 5.86
N PHE A 167 1.76 -16.85 4.69
CA PHE A 167 2.43 -17.99 4.06
C PHE A 167 3.80 -17.60 3.51
N ALA A 168 3.93 -16.42 2.90
CA ALA A 168 5.21 -15.85 2.47
C ALA A 168 6.15 -15.61 3.66
N ASP A 169 5.64 -15.02 4.76
CA ASP A 169 6.42 -14.78 5.98
C ASP A 169 6.85 -16.09 6.66
N LYS A 170 5.98 -17.12 6.68
CA LYS A 170 6.32 -18.46 7.17
C LYS A 170 7.36 -19.15 6.29
N LYS A 171 7.28 -19.01 4.96
CA LYS A 171 8.32 -19.50 4.04
C LYS A 171 9.67 -18.85 4.35
N HIS A 172 9.71 -17.54 4.55
CA HIS A 172 10.93 -16.83 4.94
C HIS A 172 11.48 -17.29 6.30
N HIS A 173 10.63 -17.49 7.30
CA HIS A 173 11.05 -18.02 8.61
C HIS A 173 11.56 -19.47 8.53
N HIS A 174 10.92 -20.33 7.74
CA HIS A 174 11.36 -21.72 7.59
C HIS A 174 12.69 -21.82 6.83
N HIS A 175 12.90 -20.96 5.84
CA HIS A 175 14.16 -20.89 5.10
C HIS A 175 15.31 -20.43 6.00
N HIS A 176 15.08 -19.43 6.86
CA HIS A 176 16.09 -18.93 7.79
C HIS A 176 16.40 -19.92 8.92
N GLN A 177 15.39 -20.68 9.39
CA GLN A 177 15.57 -21.71 10.41
C GLN A 177 16.26 -22.97 9.86
N GLN A 178 16.07 -23.32 8.58
CA GLN A 178 16.81 -24.39 7.92
C GLN A 178 18.26 -24.00 7.63
N GLN A 179 18.54 -22.74 7.26
CA GLN A 179 19.92 -22.25 7.11
C GLN A 179 20.67 -22.29 8.46
N LYS A 180 20.04 -21.81 9.53
CA LYS A 180 20.66 -21.83 10.87
C LYS A 180 20.92 -23.25 11.41
N LYS A 181 20.12 -24.25 11.03
CA LYS A 181 20.36 -25.67 11.35
C LYS A 181 21.44 -26.33 10.49
N LYS A 182 21.69 -25.82 9.28
CA LYS A 182 22.73 -26.33 8.39
C LYS A 182 24.11 -25.81 8.82
N ASP A 183 24.19 -24.54 9.20
CA ASP A 183 25.43 -23.92 9.69
C ASP A 183 25.90 -24.51 11.04
N ASP A 184 24.97 -24.95 11.91
CA ASP A 184 25.29 -25.64 13.17
C ASP A 184 25.73 -27.12 12.99
N HIS A 185 25.49 -27.72 11.82
CA HIS A 185 25.85 -29.12 11.54
C HIS A 185 27.25 -29.27 10.92
N ASP A 186 27.80 -28.20 10.32
CA ASP A 186 29.12 -28.23 9.69
C ASP A 186 30.28 -27.76 10.58
N THR A 187 30.00 -27.47 11.87
CA THR A 187 31.04 -27.05 12.83
C THR A 187 31.06 -27.93 14.07
N LYS A 188 31.40 -29.22 13.92
CA LYS A 188 31.89 -30.04 15.05
C LYS A 188 33.19 -30.76 14.69
N PRO A 189 34.33 -30.40 15.29
CA PRO A 189 35.51 -31.22 15.19
C PRO A 189 35.35 -32.47 16.07
N SER A 190 35.74 -33.60 15.49
CA SER A 190 35.94 -34.89 16.14
C SER A 190 36.87 -34.76 17.35
N GLY A 191 36.45 -35.27 18.52
CA GLY A 191 37.29 -35.28 19.72
C GLY A 191 36.72 -36.11 20.87
N HIS A 192 37.12 -37.38 20.90
CA HIS A 192 37.32 -38.28 22.05
C HIS A 192 36.41 -38.24 23.29
N ASN A 193 35.84 -39.43 23.55
CA ASN A 193 35.23 -39.87 24.81
C ASN A 193 36.06 -39.55 26.06
N ASN A 194 35.41 -39.00 27.10
CA ASN A 194 35.67 -39.50 28.44
C ASN A 194 34.45 -39.36 29.39
N ARG A 195 34.00 -40.51 29.89
CA ARG A 195 32.96 -40.64 30.91
C ARG A 195 33.45 -40.05 32.23
N LYS A 196 32.62 -39.23 32.89
CA LYS A 196 32.66 -39.08 34.35
C LYS A 196 31.25 -38.88 34.91
N TRP A 197 30.69 -39.98 35.42
CA TRP A 197 29.54 -39.98 36.31
C TRP A 197 29.86 -39.21 37.60
N LYS A 198 29.02 -38.25 37.99
CA LYS A 198 28.80 -37.92 39.41
C LYS A 198 27.34 -37.62 39.68
N ASN A 199 26.74 -38.53 40.44
CA ASN A 199 25.50 -38.40 41.18
C ASN A 199 25.45 -37.11 42.03
N LYS A 200 24.28 -36.47 42.11
CA LYS A 200 23.73 -36.02 43.41
C LYS A 200 22.24 -35.67 43.35
N LYS A 201 21.47 -36.62 43.87
CA LYS A 201 20.30 -36.53 44.77
C LYS A 201 19.18 -35.52 44.46
N LYS A 202 18.02 -36.11 44.11
CA LYS A 202 16.68 -35.62 44.43
C LYS A 202 16.52 -35.39 45.93
N THR A 203 15.85 -34.31 46.31
CA THR A 203 15.14 -34.19 47.59
C THR A 203 13.70 -33.78 47.31
N HIS A 204 12.80 -34.74 47.42
CA HIS A 204 11.40 -34.47 47.72
C HIS A 204 11.30 -34.09 49.19
N HIS A 205 10.70 -32.96 49.51
CA HIS A 205 10.13 -32.75 50.83
C HIS A 205 8.64 -32.43 50.70
N LYS A 206 7.83 -33.28 51.32
CA LYS A 206 6.38 -33.22 51.43
C LYS A 206 6.12 -32.88 52.89
N GLY A 207 5.49 -31.74 53.16
CA GLY A 207 5.11 -31.30 54.50
C GLY A 207 3.76 -30.60 54.43
N ASN A 208 2.77 -31.20 55.07
CA ASN A 208 1.34 -30.91 55.01
C ASN A 208 0.90 -30.10 56.25
N LYS A 209 -0.29 -29.49 56.13
CA LYS A 209 -1.28 -29.14 57.17
C LYS A 209 -1.45 -27.67 57.60
N ASN A 210 -2.51 -27.09 57.04
CA ASN A 210 -3.82 -26.83 57.68
C ASN A 210 -4.02 -25.59 58.58
N GLN A 211 -5.25 -25.05 58.45
CA GLN A 211 -5.99 -24.10 59.30
C GLN A 211 -5.60 -22.62 59.14
N GLY A 212 -6.52 -21.64 59.01
CA GLY A 212 -7.97 -21.63 59.13
C GLY A 212 -8.43 -20.21 59.52
N GLY A 213 -9.59 -19.76 59.02
CA GLY A 213 -10.34 -18.58 59.51
C GLY A 213 -9.71 -17.22 59.20
N GLY A 214 -10.42 -16.14 58.92
CA GLY A 214 -11.74 -15.74 59.37
C GLY A 214 -11.65 -14.24 59.67
N SER A 215 -12.52 -13.47 59.00
CA SER A 215 -12.93 -12.07 59.18
C SER A 215 -12.26 -11.22 60.27
N ARG A 216 -11.85 -10.01 59.86
CA ARG A 216 -12.38 -8.73 60.38
C ARG A 216 -11.99 -7.58 59.45
#